data_AF-A0A2D9M3P9-F1
#
_entry.id   AF-A0A2D9M3P9-F1
#
_cell.length_a   1.000
_cell.length_b   1.000
_cell.length_c   1.000
_cell.angle_alpha   90.00
_cell.angle_beta   90.00
_cell.angle_gamma   90.00
#
_symmetry.space_group_name_H-M   'P 1'
#
loop_
_entity.id
_entity.type
_entity.pdbx_description
1 polymer ?
#
loop_
_entity_poly.entity_id
_entity_poly.type
_entity_poly.pdbx_seq_one_letter_code
_entity_poly.pdbx_strand_id
1 'polypeptide(L)'
;EVIDLRSLCPLDRNTFLESVRKTSRALVVHEAQLTGGFGGEVAAIIAQDAFDVLDAPVTRVAALDVPAPFAAPLEDAMLPNPEKIYNAACKVLGY
;
A
#
# COMPACT_ATOMS: atom_id res chain seq x y z
N GLU A 1 0.05 4.63 11.93
CA GLU A 1 0.80 3.43 12.37
C GLU A 1 1.54 2.89 11.16
N VAL A 2 2.76 2.36 11.30
CA VAL A 2 3.53 1.79 10.18
C VAL A 2 3.77 0.32 10.49
N ILE A 3 3.40 -0.56 9.56
CA ILE A 3 3.54 -2.01 9.69
C ILE A 3 4.43 -2.50 8.55
N ASP A 4 5.52 -3.18 8.93
CA ASP A 4 6.33 -3.96 8.03
C ASP A 4 5.83 -5.41 8.03
N LEU A 5 5.42 -5.91 6.87
CA LEU A 5 4.84 -7.24 6.73
C LEU A 5 5.86 -8.35 6.99
N ARG A 6 7.16 -8.12 6.69
CA ARG A 6 8.29 -9.05 6.78
C ARG A 6 8.18 -10.36 5.96
N SER A 7 7.04 -11.05 6.03
CA SER A 7 6.74 -12.31 5.35
C SER A 7 5.52 -12.16 4.46
N LEU A 8 5.65 -12.50 3.18
CA LEU A 8 4.51 -12.55 2.25
C LEU A 8 3.84 -13.92 2.24
N CYS A 9 4.58 -14.98 2.60
CA CYS A 9 4.08 -16.34 2.66
C CYS A 9 4.83 -17.14 3.76
N PRO A 10 4.17 -17.49 4.88
CA PRO A 10 2.80 -17.10 5.24
C PRO A 10 2.72 -15.61 5.58
N LEU A 11 1.62 -14.96 5.18
CA LEU A 11 1.33 -13.55 5.48
C LEU A 11 0.71 -13.42 6.88
N ASP A 12 1.25 -12.55 7.71
CA ASP A 12 0.66 -12.19 9.00
C ASP A 12 -0.50 -11.20 8.82
N ARG A 13 -1.70 -11.75 8.61
CA ARG A 13 -2.92 -10.97 8.38
C ARG A 13 -3.43 -10.28 9.63
N ASN A 14 -3.23 -10.90 10.79
CA ASN A 14 -3.81 -10.43 12.04
C ASN A 14 -3.27 -9.05 12.40
N THR A 15 -1.95 -8.87 12.32
CA THR A 15 -1.28 -7.62 12.70
C THR A 15 -1.81 -6.41 11.92
N PHE A 16 -1.90 -6.49 10.58
CA PHE A 16 -2.40 -5.33 9.82
C PHE A 16 -3.91 -5.17 9.89
N LEU A 17 -4.70 -6.25 10.03
CA LEU A 17 -6.15 -6.13 10.18
C LEU A 17 -6.56 -5.50 11.52
N GLU A 18 -5.86 -5.84 12.61
CA GLU A 18 -6.07 -5.18 13.91
C GLU A 18 -5.74 -3.68 13.84
N SER A 19 -4.66 -3.32 13.15
CA SER A 19 -4.29 -1.92 12.93
C SER A 19 -5.36 -1.17 12.13
N VAL A 20 -5.86 -1.76 11.03
CA VAL A 20 -6.93 -1.16 10.23
C VAL A 20 -8.21 -0.97 11.06
N ARG A 21 -8.60 -1.94 11.90
CA ARG A 21 -9.77 -1.78 12.79
C ARG A 21 -9.62 -0.64 13.80
N LYS A 22 -8.38 -0.29 14.15
CA LYS A 22 -8.08 0.83 15.05
C LYS A 22 -8.02 2.17 14.32
N THR A 23 -7.57 2.20 13.07
CA THR A 23 -7.33 3.44 12.30
C THR A 23 -8.39 3.75 11.26
N SER A 24 -9.27 2.79 10.94
CA SER A 24 -10.33 2.87 9.92
C SER A 24 -9.85 3.18 8.50
N ARG A 25 -8.54 3.20 8.26
CA ARG A 25 -7.91 3.65 7.01
C ARG A 25 -6.62 2.89 6.76
N ALA A 26 -6.33 2.60 5.49
CA ALA A 26 -5.16 1.82 5.08
C ALA A 26 -4.48 2.40 3.83
N LEU A 27 -3.16 2.45 3.86
CA LEU A 27 -2.28 2.76 2.73
C LEU A 27 -1.24 1.65 2.60
N VAL A 28 -1.28 0.91 1.49
CA VAL A 28 -0.32 -0.16 1.21
C VAL A 28 0.79 0.37 0.32
N VAL A 29 2.04 0.15 0.70
CA VAL A 29 3.22 0.59 -0.06
C VAL A 29 4.04 -0.63 -0.45
N HIS A 30 4.43 -0.74 -1.72
CA HIS A 30 5.37 -1.78 -2.19
C HIS A 30 6.15 -1.31 -3.41
N GLU A 31 7.31 -1.91 -3.65
CA GLU A 31 8.19 -1.51 -4.75
C GLU A 31 7.76 -2.07 -6.11
N ALA A 32 7.13 -3.25 -6.14
CA ALA A 32 6.64 -3.84 -7.39
C ALA A 32 5.65 -2.92 -8.12
N GLN A 33 5.44 -3.16 -9.40
CA GLN A 33 4.47 -2.45 -10.22
C GLN A 33 3.07 -2.48 -9.60
N LEU A 34 2.30 -1.40 -9.77
CA LEU A 34 0.95 -1.26 -9.23
C LEU A 34 0.05 -2.41 -9.67
N THR A 35 0.12 -2.78 -10.95
CA THR A 35 -0.61 -3.91 -11.51
C THR A 35 0.18 -5.20 -11.28
N GLY A 36 -0.47 -6.21 -10.68
CA GLY A 36 0.14 -7.51 -10.40
C GLY A 36 1.08 -7.55 -9.18
N GLY A 37 1.34 -6.41 -8.52
CA GLY A 37 2.10 -6.35 -7.28
C GLY A 37 1.34 -6.91 -6.06
N PHE A 38 2.09 -7.37 -5.05
CA PHE A 38 1.54 -7.99 -3.83
C PHE A 38 0.62 -7.06 -3.02
N GLY A 39 0.75 -5.73 -3.17
CA GLY A 39 -0.17 -4.80 -2.52
C GLY A 39 -1.63 -4.97 -2.96
N GLY A 40 -1.88 -5.56 -4.13
CA GLY A 40 -3.24 -5.95 -4.54
C GLY A 40 -3.86 -6.99 -3.61
N GLU A 41 -3.10 -8.03 -3.24
CA GLU A 41 -3.55 -9.08 -2.31
C GLU A 41 -3.83 -8.51 -0.91
N VAL A 42 -2.91 -7.69 -0.39
CA VAL A 42 -3.09 -7.03 0.92
C VAL A 42 -4.34 -6.14 0.92
N ALA A 43 -4.55 -5.35 -0.14
CA ALA A 43 -5.73 -4.50 -0.25
C ALA A 43 -7.03 -5.31 -0.36
N ALA A 44 -7.02 -6.43 -1.09
CA ALA A 44 -8.17 -7.32 -1.20
C ALA A 44 -8.52 -7.96 0.16
N ILE A 45 -7.52 -8.42 0.92
CA ILE A 45 -7.72 -8.98 2.27
C ILE A 45 -8.33 -7.93 3.21
N ILE A 46 -7.79 -6.71 3.22
CA ILE A 46 -8.33 -5.63 4.05
C ILE A 46 -9.78 -5.31 3.66
N ALA A 47 -10.05 -5.18 2.36
CA ALA A 47 -11.39 -4.91 1.86
C ALA A 47 -12.37 -6.07 2.09
N GLN A 48 -11.90 -7.30 2.24
CA GLN A 48 -12.73 -8.46 2.54
C GLN A 48 -13.02 -8.59 4.04
N ASP A 49 -12.00 -8.43 4.88
CA ASP A 49 -12.05 -8.82 6.30
C ASP A 49 -12.23 -7.63 7.27
N ALA A 50 -12.23 -6.40 6.75
CA ALA A 50 -12.37 -5.16 7.52
C ALA A 50 -13.17 -4.06 6.77
N PHE A 51 -14.03 -4.43 5.82
CA PHE A 51 -14.81 -3.45 5.03
C PHE A 51 -15.69 -2.53 5.89
N ASP A 52 -16.30 -3.10 6.91
CA ASP A 52 -17.28 -2.47 7.81
C ASP A 52 -16.69 -1.33 8.65
N VAL A 53 -15.37 -1.32 8.83
CA VAL A 53 -14.65 -0.31 9.61
C VAL A 53 -13.91 0.72 8.74
N LEU A 54 -13.92 0.58 7.41
CA LEU A 54 -13.19 1.49 6.53
C LEU A 54 -13.93 2.81 6.30
N ASP A 55 -13.31 3.92 6.68
CA ASP A 55 -13.79 5.28 6.41
C ASP A 55 -13.32 5.83 5.05
N ALA A 56 -12.37 5.14 4.41
CA ALA A 56 -11.75 5.54 3.14
C ALA A 56 -11.35 4.31 2.32
N PRO A 57 -11.24 4.43 0.98
CA PRO A 57 -10.77 3.34 0.14
C PRO A 57 -9.32 2.95 0.48
N VAL A 58 -9.04 1.65 0.53
CA VAL A 58 -7.68 1.13 0.68
C VAL A 58 -6.85 1.60 -0.50
N THR A 59 -5.90 2.48 -0.25
CA THR A 59 -5.07 3.09 -1.30
C THR A 59 -3.74 2.36 -1.40
N ARG A 60 -3.16 2.31 -2.60
CA ARG A 60 -1.88 1.67 -2.86
C ARG A 60 -0.90 2.65 -3.49
N VAL A 61 0.34 2.65 -3.01
CA VAL A 61 1.48 3.36 -3.61
C VAL A 61 2.47 2.30 -4.05
N ALA A 62 2.79 2.32 -5.33
CA ALA A 62 3.58 1.30 -6.00
C ALA A 62 4.45 1.93 -7.09
N ALA A 63 5.34 1.13 -7.70
CA ALA A 63 6.01 1.58 -8.90
C ALA A 63 5.02 1.78 -10.06
N LEU A 64 5.37 2.68 -10.98
CA LEU A 64 4.62 2.87 -12.21
C LEU A 64 4.61 1.58 -13.07
N ASP A 65 3.52 1.33 -13.79
CA ASP A 65 3.37 0.18 -14.69
C ASP A 65 4.15 0.38 -16.01
N VAL A 66 5.48 0.51 -15.89
CA VAL A 66 6.43 0.68 -16.99
C VAL A 66 7.59 -0.29 -16.85
N PRO A 67 8.27 -0.69 -17.94
CA PRO A 67 9.52 -1.45 -17.84
C PRO A 67 10.55 -0.68 -17.01
N ALA A 68 11.29 -1.40 -16.16
CA ALA A 68 12.30 -0.81 -15.28
C ALA A 68 13.36 -0.06 -16.10
N PRO A 69 13.51 1.27 -15.91
CA PRO A 69 14.48 2.06 -16.65
C PRO A 69 15.88 1.89 -16.05
N PHE A 70 16.91 1.99 -16.89
CA PHE A 70 18.31 1.91 -16.43
C PHE A 70 18.85 3.25 -15.88
N ALA A 71 18.32 4.38 -16.36
CA ALA A 71 18.79 5.69 -15.93
C ALA A 71 18.24 6.01 -14.54
N ALA A 72 19.14 6.30 -13.58
CA ALA A 72 18.76 6.59 -12.19
C ALA A 72 17.63 7.63 -12.03
N PRO A 73 17.61 8.77 -12.77
CA PRO A 73 16.51 9.73 -12.64
C PRO A 73 15.14 9.18 -13.04
N LEU A 74 15.11 8.20 -13.96
CA LEU A 74 13.87 7.54 -14.38
C LEU A 74 13.46 6.45 -13.40
N GLU A 75 14.42 5.76 -12.77
CA GLU A 75 14.16 4.79 -11.70
C GLU A 75 13.56 5.48 -10.48
N ASP A 76 14.14 6.60 -10.03
CA ASP A 76 13.61 7.44 -8.95
C ASP A 76 12.18 7.94 -9.26
N ALA A 77 11.93 8.31 -10.52
CA ALA A 77 10.61 8.72 -10.99
C ALA A 77 9.61 7.56 -11.01
N MET A 78 10.06 6.33 -11.28
CA MET A 78 9.24 5.12 -11.31
C MET A 78 8.89 4.63 -9.90
N LEU A 79 9.87 4.56 -8.99
CA LEU A 79 9.72 3.93 -7.67
C LEU A 79 8.90 4.78 -6.69
N PRO A 80 8.25 4.16 -5.69
CA PRO A 80 7.71 4.88 -4.53
C PRO A 80 8.80 5.69 -3.82
N ASN A 81 8.45 6.86 -3.30
CA ASN A 81 9.36 7.69 -2.51
C ASN A 81 8.59 8.37 -1.36
N PRO A 82 9.28 8.98 -0.37
CA PRO A 82 8.62 9.57 0.80
C PRO A 82 7.57 10.62 0.46
N GLU A 83 7.81 11.43 -0.57
CA GLU A 83 6.87 12.46 -1.02
C GLU A 83 5.58 11.86 -1.59
N LYS A 84 5.71 10.85 -2.47
CA LYS A 84 4.57 10.10 -3.02
C LYS A 84 3.75 9.43 -1.92
N ILE A 85 4.42 8.83 -0.93
CA ILE A 85 3.77 8.17 0.21
C ILE A 85 3.03 9.21 1.09
N TYR A 86 3.68 10.34 1.38
CA TYR A 86 3.09 11.41 2.17
C TYR A 86 1.84 11.99 1.51
N ASN A 87 1.91 12.33 0.22
CA ASN A 87 0.79 12.86 -0.53
C ASN A 87 -0.39 11.88 -0.59
N ALA A 88 -0.11 10.59 -0.77
CA ALA A 88 -1.14 9.55 -0.73
C ALA A 88 -1.76 9.41 0.66
N ALA A 89 -0.97 9.46 1.74
CA ALA A 89 -1.48 9.43 3.12
C ALA A 89 -2.38 10.63 3.42
N CYS A 90 -1.99 11.85 3.03
CA CYS A 90 -2.83 13.04 3.14
C CYS A 90 -4.16 12.89 2.38
N LYS A 91 -4.11 12.32 1.17
CA LYS A 91 -5.34 12.05 0.39
C LYS A 91 -6.26 11.06 1.09
N VAL A 92 -5.71 9.97 1.65
CA VAL A 92 -6.49 8.98 2.40
C VAL A 92 -7.12 9.61 3.64
N LEU A 93 -6.43 10.51 4.34
CA LEU A 93 -6.97 11.23 5.51
C LEU A 93 -8.06 12.27 5.15
N GLY A 94 -8.09 12.74 3.90
CA GLY A 94 -9.03 13.76 3.44
C GLY A 94 -10.36 13.24 2.87
N TYR A 95 -10.56 11.93 2.78
CA TYR A 95 -11.87 11.31 2.46
C TYR A 95 -12.83 11.47 3.64
#